data_AF-A0ABD6RYX7-F1
#
_entry.id   AF-A0ABD6RYX7-F1
#
_cell.length_a   1.000
_cell.length_b   1.000
_cell.length_c   1.000
_cell.angle_alpha   90.00
_cell.angle_beta   90.00
_cell.angle_gamma   90.00
#
_symmetry.space_group_name_H-M   'P 1'
#
loop_
_entity.id
_entity.type
_entity.pdbx_description
1 polymer ?
#
loop_
_entity_poly.entity_id
_entity_poly.type
_entity_poly.pdbx_seq_one_letter_code
_entity_poly.pdbx_strand_id
1 'polypeptide(L)' 'MMQNEKTVADKVLEQLERRIDLIATKFMNGKSDRLESQKELEGIEGICRDILNTLYPIAEEKTKSIHGLFMKTSELLK' A
#
# COMPACT_ATOMS: atom_id res chain seq x y z
N MET A 1 3.02 -21.61 15.53
CA MET A 1 2.68 -21.39 14.11
C MET A 1 2.34 -19.92 13.84
N MET A 2 1.48 -19.27 14.63
CA MET A 2 1.10 -17.86 14.50
C MET A 2 2.25 -16.85 14.33
N GLN A 3 3.40 -17.08 14.97
CA GLN A 3 4.53 -16.13 14.91
C GLN A 3 5.18 -16.07 13.51
N ASN A 4 5.23 -17.20 12.79
CA ASN A 4 5.74 -17.26 11.42
C ASN A 4 4.74 -16.63 10.45
N GLU A 5 3.45 -16.89 10.63
CA GLU A 5 2.38 -16.30 9.80
C GLU A 5 2.35 -14.79 9.93
N LYS A 6 2.45 -14.26 11.16
CA LYS A 6 2.58 -12.82 11.41
C LYS A 6 3.83 -12.23 10.77
N THR A 7 4.98 -12.90 10.90
CA THR A 7 6.23 -12.44 10.27
C THR A 7 6.13 -12.37 8.74
N VAL A 8 5.47 -13.35 8.11
CA VAL A 8 5.26 -13.36 6.66
C VAL A 8 4.27 -12.26 6.26
N ALA A 9 3.16 -12.11 7.00
CA ALA A 9 2.19 -11.05 6.78
C ALA A 9 2.85 -9.66 6.88
N ASP A 10 3.66 -9.44 7.92
CA ASP A 10 4.37 -8.17 8.12
C ASP A 10 5.31 -7.84 6.96
N LYS A 11 6.01 -8.83 6.41
CA LYS A 11 6.88 -8.65 5.23
C LYS A 11 6.07 -8.30 3.98
N VAL A 12 4.96 -8.99 3.72
CA VAL A 12 4.09 -8.69 2.57
C VAL A 12 3.54 -7.27 2.67
N LEU A 13 3.08 -6.89 3.86
CA LEU A 13 2.57 -5.55 4.15
C LEU A 13 3.66 -4.47 3.99
N GLU A 14 4.89 -4.72 4.45
CA GLU A 14 6.04 -3.82 4.22
C GLU A 14 6.35 -3.59 2.74
N GLN A 15 6.24 -4.62 1.90
CA GLN A 15 6.46 -4.47 0.46
C GLN A 15 5.37 -3.60 -0.18
N LEU A 16 4.11 -3.78 0.26
CA LEU A 16 2.99 -2.99 -0.21
C LEU A 16 3.11 -1.52 0.21
N GLU A 17 3.46 -1.27 1.47
CA GLU A 17 3.74 0.07 2.01
C GLU A 17 4.81 0.80 1.18
N ARG A 18 5.98 0.16 0.97
CA ARG A 18 7.06 0.72 0.15
C ARG A 18 6.62 1.05 -1.27
N ARG A 19 5.73 0.25 -1.86
CA ARG A 19 5.24 0.50 -3.21
C ARG A 19 4.35 1.75 -3.26
N ILE A 20 3.46 1.90 -2.30
CA ILE A 20 2.59 3.08 -2.19
C ILE A 20 3.43 4.34 -1.92
N ASP A 21 4.39 4.26 -0.99
CA ASP A 21 5.31 5.36 -0.68
C ASP A 21 6.15 5.77 -1.88
N LEU A 22 6.61 4.81 -2.69
CA LEU A 22 7.39 5.10 -3.89
C LEU A 22 6.57 5.90 -4.91
N ILE A 23 5.30 5.56 -5.11
CA ILE A 23 4.40 6.29 -6.00
C ILE A 23 4.24 7.73 -5.51
N ALA A 24 3.90 7.92 -4.23
CA ALA A 24 3.77 9.24 -3.63
C ALA A 24 5.07 10.06 -3.74
N THR A 25 6.22 9.43 -3.46
CA THR A 25 7.53 10.07 -3.49
C THR A 25 7.95 10.49 -4.90
N LYS A 26 7.68 9.66 -5.91
CA LYS A 26 7.93 10.02 -7.32
C LYS A 26 7.13 11.26 -7.70
N PHE A 27 5.84 11.29 -7.37
CA PHE A 27 4.96 12.42 -7.64
C PHE A 27 5.44 13.69 -6.94
N MET A 28 5.67 13.64 -5.62
CA MET A 28 6.09 14.80 -4.83
C MET A 28 7.43 15.39 -5.29
N ASN A 29 8.34 14.55 -5.79
CA ASN A 29 9.64 14.99 -6.29
C ASN A 29 9.62 15.40 -7.77
N GLY A 30 8.45 15.47 -8.42
CA GLY A 30 8.31 15.82 -9.83
C GLY A 30 8.92 14.80 -10.80
N LYS A 31 9.16 13.57 -10.34
CA LYS A 31 9.71 12.47 -11.17
C LYS A 31 8.63 11.68 -11.91
N SER A 32 7.36 11.93 -11.60
CA SER A 32 6.20 11.38 -12.29
C SER A 32 5.11 12.44 -12.28
N ASP A 33 4.34 12.53 -13.36
CA ASP A 33 3.16 13.40 -13.41
C ASP A 33 1.96 12.76 -12.69
N ARG A 34 0.91 13.57 -12.48
CA ARG A 34 -0.29 13.12 -11.78
C ARG A 34 -0.95 11.92 -12.46
N LEU A 35 -1.08 11.94 -13.78
CA LEU A 35 -1.80 10.90 -14.53
C LEU A 35 -1.05 9.57 -14.49
N GLU A 36 0.28 9.60 -14.64
CA GLU A 36 1.12 8.41 -14.53
C GLU A 36 1.08 7.85 -13.10
N SER A 37 1.20 8.70 -12.08
CA SER A 37 1.13 8.28 -10.68
C SER A 37 -0.25 7.72 -10.30
N GLN A 38 -1.34 8.30 -10.81
CA GLN A 38 -2.71 7.77 -10.64
C GLN A 38 -2.82 6.36 -11.23
N LYS A 39 -2.35 6.16 -12.47
CA LYS A 39 -2.37 4.84 -13.11
C LYS A 39 -1.54 3.81 -12.37
N GLU A 40 -0.36 4.20 -11.85
CA GLU A 40 0.44 3.31 -11.00
C GLU A 40 -0.31 2.90 -9.73
N LEU A 41 -1.04 3.84 -9.10
CA LEU A 41 -1.82 3.57 -7.89
C LEU A 41 -3.06 2.71 -8.15
N GLU A 42 -3.84 3.03 -9.19
CA GLU A 42 -5.01 2.24 -9.63
C GLU A 42 -4.60 0.81 -10.00
N GLY A 43 -3.44 0.66 -10.67
CA GLY A 43 -2.91 -0.65 -11.06
C GLY A 43 -2.59 -1.57 -9.89
N ILE A 44 -2.38 -1.03 -8.68
CA ILE A 44 -2.16 -1.81 -7.47
C ILE A 44 -3.37 -1.86 -6.54
N GLU A 45 -4.46 -1.15 -6.82
CA GLU A 45 -5.63 -1.05 -5.94
C GLU A 45 -6.27 -2.41 -5.64
N GLY A 46 -6.52 -3.20 -6.68
CA GLY A 46 -7.13 -4.53 -6.53
C GLY A 46 -6.27 -5.47 -5.67
N ILE A 47 -4.96 -5.50 -5.94
CA ILE A 47 -4.00 -6.30 -5.18
C ILE A 47 -3.89 -5.80 -3.73
N CYS A 48 -3.86 -4.48 -3.54
CA CYS A 48 -3.83 -3.85 -2.22
C CYS A 48 -5.04 -4.30 -1.39
N ARG A 49 -6.25 -4.16 -1.94
CA ARG A 49 -7.49 -4.58 -1.27
C ARG A 49 -7.47 -6.07 -0.89
N ASP A 50 -7.07 -6.93 -1.81
CA ASP A 50 -7.08 -8.38 -1.59
C ASP A 50 -6.05 -8.80 -0.52
N ILE A 51 -4.85 -8.22 -0.55
CA ILE A 51 -3.82 -8.42 0.49
C ILE A 51 -4.31 -7.94 1.85
N LEU A 52 -4.87 -6.73 1.92
CA LEU A 52 -5.32 -6.15 3.19
C LEU A 52 -6.45 -6.97 3.81
N ASN A 53 -7.44 -7.39 3.02
CA ASN A 53 -8.53 -8.25 3.50
C ASN A 53 -8.02 -9.61 4.00
N THR A 54 -7.08 -10.22 3.26
CA THR A 54 -6.52 -11.53 3.61
C THR A 54 -5.69 -11.47 4.90
N LEU A 55 -4.92 -10.39 5.07
CA LEU A 55 -3.99 -10.26 6.19
C LEU A 55 -4.60 -9.55 7.41
N TYR A 56 -5.80 -8.97 7.29
CA TYR A 56 -6.48 -8.28 8.39
C TYR A 56 -6.58 -9.12 9.68
N PRO A 57 -6.97 -10.41 9.65
CA PRO A 57 -7.06 -11.22 10.86
C PRO A 57 -5.70 -11.54 11.50
N ILE A 58 -4.59 -11.35 10.78
CA ILE A 58 -3.23 -11.71 11.19
C ILE A 58 -2.45 -10.47 11.68
N ALA A 59 -2.62 -9.33 11.00
CA ALA A 59 -1.83 -8.12 11.19
C ALA A 59 -2.71 -6.85 11.13
N GLU A 60 -3.79 -6.84 11.90
CA GLU A 60 -4.84 -5.80 11.89
C GLU A 60 -4.29 -4.36 11.87
N GLU A 61 -3.45 -3.99 12.83
CA GLU A 61 -2.91 -2.62 12.95
C GLU A 61 -2.15 -2.18 11.68
N LYS A 62 -1.31 -3.06 11.14
CA LYS A 62 -0.50 -2.77 9.97
C LYS A 62 -1.36 -2.70 8.70
N THR A 63 -2.37 -3.57 8.57
CA THR A 63 -3.32 -3.49 7.46
C THR A 63 -4.10 -2.16 7.47
N LYS A 64 -4.58 -1.70 8.64
CA LYS A 64 -5.26 -0.40 8.77
C LYS A 64 -4.33 0.76 8.43
N SER A 65 -3.07 0.71 8.88
CA SER A 65 -2.07 1.73 8.55
C SER A 65 -1.86 1.85 7.04
N ILE A 66 -1.66 0.73 6.35
CA ILE A 66 -1.43 0.69 4.90
C ILE A 66 -2.68 1.12 4.11
N HIS A 67 -3.87 0.72 4.56
CA HIS A 67 -5.11 1.23 3.98
C HIS A 67 -5.19 2.77 4.08
N GLY A 68 -4.86 3.32 5.25
CA GLY A 68 -4.81 4.76 5.46
C GLY A 68 -3.77 5.46 4.57
N LEU A 69 -2.59 4.84 4.39
CA LEU A 69 -1.55 5.34 3.47
C LEU A 69 -2.05 5.35 2.02
N PHE A 70 -2.69 4.26 1.58
CA PHE A 70 -3.27 4.17 0.23
C PHE A 70 -4.29 5.27 -0.02
N MET A 71 -5.21 5.51 0.91
CA MET A 71 -6.23 6.56 0.79
C MET A 71 -5.61 7.96 0.72
N LYS A 72 -4.62 8.25 1.58
CA LYS A 72 -3.89 9.52 1.54
C LYS A 72 -3.16 9.74 0.21
N THR A 73 -2.52 8.70 -0.32
CA THR A 73 -1.86 8.77 -1.63
C THR A 73 -2.87 8.96 -2.75
N SER A 74 -4.04 8.31 -2.68
CA SER A 74 -5.14 8.54 -3.63
C SER A 74 -5.63 9.99 -3.59
N GLU A 75 -5.80 10.56 -2.40
CA GLU A 75 -6.19 11.97 -2.23
C GLU A 75 -5.12 12.95 -2.73
N LEU A 76 -3.84 12.68 -2.47
CA LEU A 76 -2.72 13.46 -2.97
C LEU A 76 -2.70 13.54 -4.50
N LEU A 77 -3.12 12.46 -5.15
CA LEU A 77 -3.08 12.31 -6.60
C LEU A 77 -4.36 12.81 -7.30
N LYS A 78 -5.41 13.24 -6.59
CA LYS A 78 -6.60 13.87 -7.20
C LYS A 78 -6.27 15.28 -7.70
#